data_AF-A0A558AS63-F1
#
_entry.id   AF-A0A558AS63-F1
#
_cell.length_a   1.000
_cell.length_b   1.000
_cell.length_c   1.000
_cell.angle_alpha   90.00
_cell.angle_beta   90.00
_cell.angle_gamma   90.00
#
_symmetry.space_group_name_H-M   'P 1'
#
loop_
_entity.id
_entity.type
_entity.pdbx_description
1 polymer ?
#
loop_
_entity_poly.entity_id
_entity_poly.type
_entity_poly.pdbx_seq_one_letter_code
_entity_poly.pdbx_strand_id
1 'polypeptide(L)' 'MMSMMDGSMILNMIIWIIVLGFLIYGIVLLILKPFDKKEDSSLQILKERYARGEIDDQEFEAKKAVLKNNN' A
#
# COMPACT_ATOMS: atom_id res chain seq x y z
N MET A 1 -52.57 -1.17 -18.41
CA MET A 1 -51.34 -0.36 -18.27
C MET A 1 -50.57 -0.89 -17.06
N MET A 2 -49.74 -1.92 -17.25
CA MET A 2 -48.90 -2.53 -16.21
C MET A 2 -47.77 -3.24 -16.95
N SER A 3 -46.54 -3.19 -16.42
CA SER A 3 -45.29 -3.80 -16.91
C SER A 3 -44.20 -2.85 -17.43
N MET A 4 -43.81 -1.81 -16.68
CA MET A 4 -42.58 -1.05 -17.00
C MET A 4 -41.76 -0.60 -15.77
N MET A 5 -41.74 -1.38 -14.67
CA MET A 5 -41.01 -1.00 -13.45
C MET A 5 -39.98 -2.00 -12.91
N ASP A 6 -39.78 -3.17 -13.53
CA ASP A 6 -38.88 -4.20 -12.97
C ASP A 6 -37.40 -4.04 -13.35
N GLY A 7 -37.08 -3.53 -14.53
CA GLY A 7 -35.68 -3.46 -15.00
C GLY A 7 -34.80 -2.50 -14.18
N SER A 8 -35.40 -1.46 -13.60
CA SER A 8 -34.67 -0.43 -12.84
C SER A 8 -34.18 -0.94 -11.47
N MET A 9 -34.91 -1.86 -10.83
CA MET A 9 -34.55 -2.39 -9.52
C MET A 9 -33.38 -3.37 -9.62
N ILE A 10 -33.34 -4.18 -10.67
CA ILE A 10 -32.24 -5.15 -10.91
C ILE A 10 -30.95 -4.40 -11.21
N LEU A 11 -30.98 -3.37 -12.06
CA LEU A 11 -29.82 -2.54 -12.37
C LEU A 11 -29.25 -1.86 -11.10
N ASN A 12 -30.12 -1.34 -10.23
CA ASN A 12 -29.71 -0.70 -8.99
C ASN A 12 -29.02 -1.72 -8.05
N MET A 13 -29.59 -2.93 -7.92
CA MET A 13 -29.00 -4.01 -7.12
C MET A 13 -27.61 -4.41 -7.61
N ILE A 14 -27.41 -4.53 -8.92
CA ILE A 14 -26.10 -4.85 -9.52
C ILE A 14 -25.09 -3.73 -9.23
N ILE A 15 -25.49 -2.46 -9.35
CA ILE A 15 -24.63 -1.32 -9.04
C ILE A 15 -24.18 -1.36 -7.58
N TRP A 16 -25.07 -1.64 -6.63
CA TRP A 16 -24.70 -1.76 -5.21
C TRP A 16 -23.73 -2.90 -4.93
N ILE A 17 -23.89 -4.04 -5.59
CA ILE A 17 -22.95 -5.17 -5.48
C ILE A 17 -21.57 -4.78 -6.01
N ILE A 18 -21.50 -4.07 -7.14
CA ILE A 18 -20.24 -3.60 -7.71
C ILE A 18 -19.57 -2.58 -6.78
N VAL A 19 -20.33 -1.62 -6.24
CA VAL A 19 -19.82 -0.60 -5.31
C VAL A 19 -19.25 -1.25 -4.06
N LEU A 20 -19.98 -2.20 -3.46
CA LEU A 20 -19.53 -2.92 -2.28
C LEU A 20 -18.30 -3.79 -2.59
N GLY A 21 -18.27 -4.44 -3.75
CA GLY A 21 -17.12 -5.19 -4.24
C GLY A 21 -15.88 -4.31 -4.41
N PHE A 22 -16.04 -3.10 -4.98
CA PHE A 22 -14.96 -2.12 -5.14
C PHE A 22 -14.44 -1.62 -3.80
N LEU A 23 -15.32 -1.40 -2.81
CA LEU A 23 -14.95 -0.99 -1.47
C LEU A 23 -14.04 -2.05 -0.82
N ILE A 24 -14.46 -3.31 -0.86
CA ILE A 24 -13.68 -4.44 -0.33
C ILE A 24 -12.37 -4.60 -1.10
N TYR A 25 -12.42 -4.56 -2.43
CA TYR A 25 -11.24 -4.66 -3.28
C TYR A 25 -10.23 -3.56 -2.99
N GLY A 26 -10.68 -2.31 -2.78
CA GLY A 26 -9.82 -1.20 -2.41
C GLY A 26 -9.12 -1.42 -1.06
N ILE A 27 -9.83 -1.91 -0.05
CA ILE A 27 -9.25 -2.23 1.26
C ILE A 27 -8.26 -3.39 1.16
N VAL A 28 -8.64 -4.46 0.44
CA VAL A 28 -7.76 -5.61 0.19
C VAL A 28 -6.49 -5.13 -0.52
N LEU A 29 -6.59 -4.28 -1.54
CA LEU A 29 -5.43 -3.75 -2.25
C LEU A 29 -4.56 -2.85 -1.36
N LEU A 30 -5.15 -2.06 -0.45
CA LEU A 30 -4.38 -1.26 0.51
C LEU A 30 -3.63 -2.10 1.56
N ILE A 31 -4.17 -3.26 1.95
CA ILE A 31 -3.54 -4.18 2.92
C ILE A 31 -2.54 -5.11 2.20
N LEU A 32 -2.91 -5.64 1.03
CA LEU A 32 -2.11 -6.58 0.24
C LEU A 32 -1.10 -5.92 -0.68
N LYS A 33 -1.12 -4.59 -0.83
CA LYS A 33 0.04 -3.87 -1.32
C LYS A 33 0.94 -3.70 -0.11
N PRO A 34 1.89 -4.61 0.19
CA PRO A 34 3.01 -4.23 1.02
C PRO A 34 3.57 -3.04 0.26
N PHE A 35 3.41 -1.87 0.86
CA PHE A 35 4.21 -0.71 0.54
C PHE A 35 5.59 -1.25 0.22
N ASP A 36 6.04 -1.06 -1.02
CA ASP A 36 7.29 -1.55 -1.60
C ASP A 36 8.46 -0.83 -0.91
N LYS A 37 8.50 -0.97 0.42
CA LYS A 37 9.39 -0.37 1.40
C LYS A 37 10.62 -1.25 1.54
N LYS A 38 11.07 -1.88 0.47
CA LYS A 38 12.41 -2.49 0.47
C LYS A 38 13.46 -1.40 0.70
N GLU A 39 13.23 -0.22 0.14
CA GLU A 39 14.04 0.97 0.40
C GLU A 39 13.93 1.42 1.87
N ASP A 40 12.71 1.60 2.36
CA ASP A 40 12.46 2.04 3.74
C ASP A 40 12.97 1.02 4.77
N SER A 41 12.81 -0.29 4.53
CA SER A 41 13.28 -1.35 5.44
C SER A 41 14.79 -1.36 5.57
N SER A 42 15.51 -1.21 4.45
CA SER A 42 16.99 -1.17 4.45
C SER A 42 17.52 0.05 5.21
N LEU A 43 16.93 1.22 4.97
CA LEU A 43 17.28 2.46 5.69
C LEU A 43 16.85 2.42 7.17
N GLN A 44 15.72 1.80 7.47
CA GLN A 44 15.20 1.67 8.84
C GLN A 44 16.10 0.74 9.68
N ILE A 45 16.54 -0.38 9.11
CA ILE A 45 17.54 -1.25 9.74
C ILE A 45 18.86 -0.49 9.94
N LEU A 46 19.30 0.30 8.95
CA LEU A 46 20.51 1.11 9.06
C LEU A 46 20.44 2.10 10.23
N LYS A 47 19.30 2.82 10.36
CA LYS A 47 19.04 3.76 11.46
C LYS A 47 19.00 3.07 12.82
N GLU A 48 18.41 1.88 12.90
CA GLU A 48 18.30 1.16 14.16
C GLU A 48 19.68 0.74 14.68
N ARG A 49 20.57 0.27 13.80
CA ARG A 49 21.95 -0.08 14.17
C ARG A 49 22.78 1.12 14.58
N TYR A 50 22.57 2.26 13.93
CA TYR A 50 23.17 3.54 14.32
C TYR A 50 22.71 3.99 15.71
N ALA A 51 21.40 3.92 15.99
CA ALA A 51 20.86 4.27 17.30
C ALA A 51 21.33 3.34 18.43
N ARG A 52 21.62 2.06 18.10
CA ARG A 52 22.24 1.10 19.03
C ARG A 52 23.75 1.33 19.21
N GLY A 53 24.37 2.20 18.42
CA GLY A 53 25.81 2.44 18.42
C GLY A 53 26.62 1.29 17.81
N GLU A 54 26.00 0.40 17.02
CA GLU A 54 26.70 -0.70 16.34
C GLU A 54 27.52 -0.22 15.13
N ILE A 55 27.21 0.97 14.61
CA ILE A 55 27.88 1.59 13.46
C ILE A 55 28.16 3.06 13.76
N ASP A 56 29.26 3.57 13.21
CA ASP A 56 29.69 4.96 13.34
C ASP A 56 28.97 5.90 12.34
N ASP A 57 29.00 7.20 12.62
CA ASP A 57 28.49 8.27 11.75
C ASP A 57 28.98 8.11 10.30
N GLN A 58 30.27 7.80 10.12
CA GLN A 58 30.88 7.66 8.80
C GLN A 58 30.32 6.46 8.03
N GLU A 59 30.15 5.32 8.70
CA GLU A 59 29.60 4.11 8.08
C GLU A 59 28.11 4.28 7.74
N PHE A 60 27.37 4.98 8.59
CA PHE A 60 25.96 5.29 8.35
C PHE A 60 25.77 6.14 7.09
N GLU A 61 26.52 7.24 6.94
CA GLU A 61 26.41 8.13 5.79
C GLU A 61 26.85 7.44 4.49
N ALA A 62 27.91 6.62 4.51
CA ALA A 62 28.36 5.85 3.35
C ALA A 62 27.26 4.88 2.86
N LYS A 63 26.66 4.10 3.77
CA LYS A 63 25.63 3.11 3.42
C LYS A 63 24.32 3.78 3.00
N LYS A 64 23.95 4.90 3.62
CA LYS A 64 22.79 5.72 3.24
C LYS A 64 22.94 6.30 1.83
N ALA A 65 24.13 6.78 1.46
CA ALA A 65 24.40 7.27 0.11
C ALA A 65 24.28 6.16 -0.95
N VAL A 66 24.79 4.96 -0.65
CA VAL A 66 24.67 3.79 -1.52
C VAL A 66 23.22 3.37 -1.71
N LEU A 67 22.41 3.34 -0.64
CA LEU A 67 21.00 2.98 -0.72
C LEU A 67 20.18 4.00 -1.52
N LYS A 68 20.49 5.30 -1.37
CA LYS A 68 19.80 6.39 -2.08
C LYS A 68 20.12 6.43 -3.58
N ASN A 69 21.29 5.95 -4.01
CA ASN A 69 21.73 5.97 -5.41
C ASN A 69 21.33 4.72 -6.21
N ASN A 70 20.72 3.72 -5.56
CA ASN A 70 20.27 2.47 -6.19
C ASN A 70 18.74 2.41 -6.41
N ASN A 71 18.03 3.55 -6.31
CA ASN A 71 16.64 3.75 -6.71
C ASN A 71 16.54 4.77 -7.85
#